data_AF-A0A523QCV4-F1
#
_entry.id   AF-A0A523QCV4-F1
#
_cell.length_a   1.000
_cell.length_b   1.000
_cell.length_c   1.000
_cell.angle_alpha   90.00
_cell.angle_beta   90.00
_cell.angle_gamma   90.00
#
_symmetry.space_group_name_H-M   'P 1'
#
loop_
_entity.id
_entity.type
_entity.pdbx_description
1 polymer ?
#
loop_
_entity_poly.entity_id
_entity_poly.type
_entity_poly.pdbx_seq_one_letter_code
_entity_poly.pdbx_strand_id
1 'polypeptide(L)'
;MEQLSVGEDLFATLAVVGLLCLFIAALVHSYSIYAERKNAYESFDLALNIAEDIKNRVLAASPGSIDLTMKKLEDYSKLLAREGIELRAEVRTLGGEVLLAYGPEQNQLGGYFSPPCSISLPVAVTRGQGSAQLCELVVWVWRR
;
A
#
# COMPACT_ATOMS: atom_id res chain seq x y z
N MET A 1 -23.75 30.61 -52.48
CA MET A 1 -24.41 30.95 -51.21
C MET A 1 -24.60 29.65 -50.47
N GLU A 2 -23.76 29.38 -49.47
CA GLU A 2 -23.94 28.21 -48.62
C GLU A 2 -25.18 28.42 -47.77
N GLN A 3 -26.23 27.62 -48.03
CA GLN A 3 -27.44 27.57 -47.22
C GLN A 3 -27.07 26.80 -45.95
N LEU A 4 -26.77 27.53 -44.89
CA LEU A 4 -26.59 26.97 -43.55
C LEU A 4 -27.92 26.34 -43.10
N SER A 5 -27.94 25.01 -43.03
CA SER A 5 -29.03 24.22 -42.48
C SER A 5 -28.88 24.19 -40.96
N VAL A 6 -29.44 25.21 -40.30
CA VAL A 6 -29.29 25.47 -38.86
C VAL A 6 -29.58 24.23 -37.99
N GLY A 7 -30.46 23.33 -38.44
CA GLY A 7 -30.77 22.09 -37.73
C GLY A 7 -29.65 21.04 -37.83
N GLU A 8 -29.08 20.82 -39.00
CA GLU A 8 -28.00 19.85 -39.22
C GLU A 8 -26.71 20.28 -38.50
N ASP A 9 -26.40 21.58 -38.54
CA ASP A 9 -25.25 22.14 -37.82
C ASP A 9 -25.41 22.03 -36.29
N LEU A 10 -26.64 22.18 -35.76
CA LEU A 10 -26.90 22.03 -34.32
C LEU A 10 -26.74 20.57 -33.88
N PHE A 11 -27.25 19.62 -34.66
CA PHE A 11 -27.10 18.19 -34.40
C PHE A 11 -25.65 17.74 -34.50
N ALA A 12 -24.91 18.21 -35.51
CA ALA A 12 -23.48 17.94 -35.65
C ALA A 12 -22.70 18.48 -34.43
N THR A 13 -23.01 19.70 -33.99
CA THR A 13 -22.37 20.30 -32.81
C THR A 13 -22.68 19.52 -31.54
N LEU A 14 -23.93 19.12 -31.32
CA LEU A 14 -24.33 18.27 -30.18
C LEU A 14 -23.64 16.90 -30.20
N ALA A 15 -23.54 16.28 -31.37
CA ALA A 15 -22.85 15.00 -31.53
C ALA A 15 -21.35 15.14 -31.22
N VAL A 16 -20.70 16.19 -31.74
CA VAL A 16 -19.28 16.47 -31.48
C VAL A 16 -19.02 16.76 -30.01
N VAL A 17 -19.85 17.60 -29.37
CA VAL A 17 -19.73 17.90 -27.94
C VAL A 17 -19.99 16.65 -27.09
N GLY A 18 -21.01 15.85 -27.43
CA GLY A 18 -21.30 14.59 -26.75
C GLY A 18 -20.16 13.59 -26.85
N LEU A 19 -19.59 13.41 -28.05
CA LEU A 19 -18.40 12.59 -28.27
C LEU A 19 -17.19 13.11 -27.49
N LEU A 20 -16.97 14.44 -27.47
CA LEU A 20 -15.90 15.06 -26.70
C LEU A 20 -16.07 14.80 -25.20
N CYS A 21 -17.28 14.95 -24.66
CA CYS A 21 -17.57 14.66 -23.26
C CYS A 21 -17.34 13.19 -22.91
N LEU A 22 -17.77 12.25 -23.77
CA LEU A 22 -17.51 10.82 -23.59
C LEU A 22 -16.01 10.52 -23.62
N PHE A 23 -15.28 11.16 -24.54
CA PHE A 23 -13.83 11.00 -24.65
C PHE A 23 -13.10 11.54 -23.40
N ILE A 24 -13.50 12.72 -22.91
CA ILE A 24 -12.97 13.29 -21.66
C ILE A 24 -13.26 12.34 -20.48
N ALA A 25 -14.50 11.84 -20.37
CA ALA A 25 -14.87 10.91 -19.31
C ALA A 25 -14.05 9.61 -19.35
N ALA A 26 -13.86 9.04 -20.55
CA ALA A 26 -13.03 7.85 -20.75
C ALA A 26 -11.56 8.11 -20.40
N LEU A 27 -11.03 9.28 -20.77
CA LEU A 27 -9.66 9.69 -20.47
C LEU A 27 -9.44 9.86 -18.95
N VAL A 28 -10.37 10.55 -18.27
CA VAL A 28 -10.33 10.73 -16.80
C VAL A 28 -10.36 9.38 -16.09
N HIS A 29 -11.24 8.48 -16.53
CA HIS A 29 -11.33 7.13 -15.96
C HIS A 29 -10.06 6.31 -16.21
N SER A 30 -9.49 6.38 -17.41
CA SER A 30 -8.24 5.70 -17.72
C SER A 30 -7.08 6.23 -16.88
N TYR A 31 -7.00 7.56 -16.71
CA TYR A 31 -5.99 8.20 -15.88
C TYR A 31 -6.14 7.83 -14.40
N SER A 32 -7.36 7.79 -13.87
CA SER A 32 -7.60 7.41 -12.47
C SER A 32 -7.14 5.98 -12.20
N ILE A 33 -7.51 5.02 -13.06
CA ILE A 33 -7.06 3.63 -12.94
C ILE A 33 -5.54 3.52 -13.03
N TYR A 34 -4.91 4.26 -13.95
CA TYR A 34 -3.46 4.26 -14.07
C TYR A 34 -2.78 4.82 -12.81
N ALA A 35 -3.28 5.94 -12.28
CA ALA A 35 -2.77 6.55 -11.06
C ALA A 35 -2.91 5.63 -9.85
N GLU A 36 -4.05 4.95 -9.70
CA GLU A 36 -4.30 3.95 -8.65
C GLU A 36 -3.29 2.81 -8.72
N ARG A 37 -3.10 2.22 -9.91
CA ARG A 37 -2.12 1.14 -10.10
C ARG A 37 -0.70 1.59 -9.78
N LYS A 38 -0.31 2.77 -10.26
CA LYS A 38 1.02 3.34 -10.00
C LYS A 38 1.26 3.52 -8.50
N ASN A 39 0.29 4.11 -7.79
CA ASN A 39 0.37 4.33 -6.35
C ASN A 39 0.43 2.99 -5.57
N ALA A 40 -0.31 1.98 -6.01
CA ALA A 40 -0.24 0.65 -5.42
C ALA A 40 1.15 0.01 -5.58
N TYR A 41 1.77 0.12 -6.75
CA TYR A 41 3.15 -0.35 -6.97
C TYR A 41 4.16 0.39 -6.11
N GLU A 42 4.09 1.73 -6.06
CA GLU A 42 4.98 2.53 -5.19
C GLU A 42 4.83 2.16 -3.71
N SER A 43 3.58 1.93 -3.26
CA SER A 43 3.29 1.54 -1.88
C SER A 43 3.77 0.12 -1.58
N PHE A 44 3.70 -0.79 -2.55
CA PHE A 44 4.26 -2.14 -2.45
C PHE A 44 5.79 -2.13 -2.34
N ASP A 45 6.47 -1.40 -3.23
CA ASP A 45 7.93 -1.28 -3.18
C ASP A 45 8.39 -0.66 -1.86
N LEU A 46 7.66 0.34 -1.36
CA LEU A 46 7.89 0.93 -0.06
C LEU A 46 7.68 -0.10 1.08
N ALA A 47 6.60 -0.88 1.04
CA ALA A 47 6.34 -1.95 1.99
C ALA A 47 7.49 -2.97 2.01
N LEU A 48 8.03 -3.28 0.82
CA LEU A 48 9.08 -4.29 0.67
C LEU A 48 10.37 -3.77 1.28
N ASN A 49 10.75 -2.54 0.93
CA ASN A 49 11.94 -1.88 1.48
C ASN A 49 11.86 -1.77 3.00
N ILE A 50 10.69 -1.41 3.56
CA ILE A 50 10.51 -1.35 5.01
C ILE A 50 10.57 -2.75 5.64
N ALA A 51 9.93 -3.75 5.03
CA ALA A 51 9.96 -5.12 5.55
C ALA A 51 11.37 -5.71 5.53
N GLU A 52 12.13 -5.45 4.47
CA GLU A 52 13.53 -5.83 4.37
C GLU A 52 14.41 -5.07 5.35
N ASP A 53 14.20 -3.77 5.55
CA ASP A 53 14.96 -2.99 6.52
C ASP A 53 14.64 -3.41 7.96
N ILE A 54 13.37 -3.67 8.30
CA ILE A 54 12.96 -4.26 9.58
C ILE A 54 13.64 -5.60 9.77
N LYS A 55 13.59 -6.49 8.76
CA LYS A 55 14.32 -7.76 8.79
C LYS A 55 15.80 -7.46 9.06
N ASN A 56 16.50 -6.74 8.17
CA ASN A 56 17.95 -6.52 8.23
C ASN A 56 18.44 -5.84 9.51
N ARG A 57 17.72 -4.84 10.04
CA ARG A 57 18.09 -4.13 11.28
C ARG A 57 17.74 -4.90 12.54
N VAL A 58 16.76 -5.80 12.47
CA VAL A 58 16.34 -6.64 13.58
C VAL A 58 17.05 -8.01 13.57
N LEU A 59 17.69 -8.39 12.45
CA LEU A 59 18.59 -9.54 12.27
C LEU A 59 19.92 -9.45 13.06
N ALA A 60 20.02 -8.60 14.09
CA ALA A 60 21.28 -8.26 14.75
C ALA A 60 21.98 -9.42 15.50
N ALA A 61 21.38 -10.61 15.58
CA ALA A 61 21.97 -11.78 16.26
C ALA A 61 22.32 -12.97 15.33
N SER A 62 21.59 -13.17 14.22
CA SER A 62 21.78 -14.30 13.29
C SER A 62 20.92 -14.11 12.02
N PRO A 63 21.38 -14.51 10.81
CA PRO A 63 20.56 -14.52 9.61
C PRO A 63 19.27 -15.33 9.81
N GLY A 64 18.12 -14.70 9.54
CA GLY A 64 16.81 -15.30 9.71
C GLY A 64 16.19 -15.22 11.11
N SER A 65 16.88 -14.71 12.13
CA SER A 65 16.34 -14.55 13.49
C SER A 65 16.00 -13.10 13.82
N ILE A 66 14.76 -12.84 14.24
CA ILE A 66 14.30 -11.50 14.61
C ILE A 66 14.33 -11.33 16.13
N ASP A 67 15.16 -10.40 16.63
CA ASP A 67 15.10 -9.87 18.00
C ASP A 67 14.23 -8.59 18.06
N LEU A 68 12.91 -8.79 17.97
CA LEU A 68 11.94 -7.70 17.84
C LEU A 68 11.64 -7.06 19.19
N THR A 69 12.36 -6.01 19.54
CA THR A 69 12.00 -5.15 20.67
C THR A 69 11.00 -4.09 20.23
N MET A 70 9.86 -3.97 20.93
CA MET A 70 8.80 -3.00 20.60
C MET A 70 9.34 -1.57 20.43
N LYS A 71 10.36 -1.20 21.22
CA LYS A 71 11.00 0.13 21.18
C LYS A 71 11.58 0.48 19.80
N LYS A 72 12.24 -0.47 19.12
CA LYS A 72 12.83 -0.21 17.80
C LYS A 72 11.75 0.01 16.74
N LEU A 73 10.67 -0.77 16.79
CA LEU A 73 9.54 -0.60 15.88
C LEU A 73 8.80 0.72 16.11
N GLU A 74 8.72 1.16 17.36
CA GLU A 74 8.14 2.45 17.73
C GLU A 74 8.92 3.62 17.18
N ASP A 75 10.24 3.62 17.34
CA ASP A 75 11.10 4.67 16.80
C ASP A 75 11.00 4.72 15.27
N TYR A 76 10.91 3.55 14.62
CA TYR A 76 10.79 3.46 13.16
C TYR A 76 9.43 3.95 12.64
N SER A 77 8.34 3.57 13.33
CA SER A 77 6.99 4.05 13.00
C SER A 77 6.87 5.58 13.15
N LYS A 78 7.49 6.16 14.19
CA LYS A 78 7.54 7.62 14.38
C LYS A 78 8.28 8.34 13.25
N LEU A 79 9.34 7.74 12.70
CA LEU A 79 10.06 8.31 11.56
C LEU A 79 9.19 8.31 10.30
N LEU A 80 8.56 7.17 9.99
CA LEU A 80 7.67 7.05 8.83
C LEU A 80 6.43 7.95 8.92
N ALA A 81 5.89 8.11 10.13
CA ALA A 81 4.74 8.99 10.36
C ALA A 81 5.04 10.46 10.01
N ARG A 82 6.30 10.91 10.09
CA ARG A 82 6.71 12.27 9.66
C ARG A 82 6.60 12.45 8.15
N GLU A 83 6.72 11.37 7.39
CA GLU A 83 6.56 11.33 5.94
C GLU A 83 5.11 11.03 5.52
N GLY A 84 4.17 11.03 6.47
CA GLY A 84 2.76 10.68 6.21
C GLY A 84 2.53 9.19 5.94
N ILE A 85 3.49 8.33 6.26
CA ILE A 85 3.39 6.88 6.08
C ILE A 85 3.03 6.25 7.43
N GLU A 86 1.90 5.56 7.48
CA GLU A 86 1.55 4.68 8.59
C GLU A 86 2.07 3.27 8.36
N LEU A 87 2.49 2.63 9.45
CA LEU A 87 3.12 1.32 9.46
C LEU A 87 2.45 0.46 10.54
N ARG A 88 2.00 -0.74 10.17
CA ARG A 88 1.72 -1.82 11.11
C ARG A 88 2.60 -3.01 10.77
N ALA A 89 3.39 -3.47 11.74
CA ALA A 89 4.19 -4.68 11.59
C ALA A 89 3.68 -5.75 12.54
N GLU A 90 3.56 -6.96 12.02
CA GLU A 90 3.06 -8.11 12.74
C GLU A 90 3.96 -9.31 12.51
N VAL A 91 4.20 -10.06 13.57
CA VAL A 91 4.82 -11.38 13.49
C VAL A 91 3.72 -12.39 13.75
N ARG A 92 3.44 -13.23 12.76
CA ARG A 92 2.41 -14.26 12.81
C ARG A 92 3.04 -15.64 12.73
N THR A 93 2.47 -16.63 13.40
CA THR A 93 2.80 -18.02 13.12
C THR A 93 2.29 -18.40 11.73
N LEU A 94 2.81 -19.50 11.16
CA LEU A 94 2.26 -20.06 9.92
C LEU A 94 0.78 -20.48 10.05
N GLY A 95 0.28 -20.67 11.28
CA GLY A 95 -1.13 -20.92 11.57
C GLY A 95 -2.00 -19.66 11.64
N GLY A 96 -1.41 -18.47 11.42
CA GLY A 96 -2.11 -17.18 11.44
C GLY A 96 -2.24 -16.53 12.83
N GLU A 97 -1.69 -17.13 13.88
CA GLU A 97 -1.69 -16.56 15.23
C GLU A 97 -0.71 -15.38 15.31
N VAL A 98 -1.17 -14.22 15.76
CA VAL A 98 -0.32 -13.03 15.93
C VAL A 98 0.50 -13.16 17.22
N LEU A 99 1.81 -13.34 17.07
CA LEU A 99 2.76 -13.41 18.18
C LEU A 99 3.18 -12.04 18.69
N LEU A 100 3.21 -11.04 17.80
CA LEU A 100 3.53 -9.65 18.10
C LEU A 100 2.88 -8.77 17.04
N ALA A 101 2.28 -7.65 17.45
CA ALA A 101 1.81 -6.61 16.55
C ALA A 101 2.19 -5.25 17.11
N TYR A 102 2.57 -4.34 16.22
CA TYR A 102 2.86 -2.96 16.56
C TYR A 102 2.37 -2.03 15.44
N GLY A 103 1.84 -0.89 15.83
CA GLY A 103 1.29 0.12 14.92
C GLY A 103 -0.24 0.23 15.04
N PRO A 104 -0.82 1.27 14.43
CA PRO A 104 -2.25 1.51 14.45
C PRO A 104 -3.02 0.37 13.78
N GLU A 105 -4.21 0.07 14.31
CA GLU A 105 -5.10 -0.84 13.61
C GLU A 105 -5.66 -0.20 12.35
N GLN A 106 -5.76 -1.01 11.30
CA GLN A 106 -6.14 -0.53 9.99
C GLN A 106 -7.64 -0.27 9.97
N ASN A 107 -8.04 1.00 9.83
CA ASN A 107 -9.44 1.34 9.60
C ASN A 107 -9.80 1.01 8.14
N GLN A 108 -10.54 -0.09 7.95
CA GLN A 108 -10.99 -0.57 6.64
C GLN A 108 -11.82 0.48 5.85
N LEU A 109 -12.33 1.51 6.52
CA LEU A 109 -13.18 2.55 5.92
C LEU A 109 -12.42 3.73 5.33
N GLY A 110 -11.11 3.89 5.60
CA GLY A 110 -10.34 5.07 5.17
C GLY A 110 -9.70 4.98 3.77
N GLY A 111 -9.64 3.78 3.17
CA GLY A 111 -8.71 3.48 2.08
C GLY A 111 -9.24 3.58 0.65
N TYR A 112 -10.34 4.29 0.37
CA TYR A 112 -10.99 4.25 -0.95
C TYR A 112 -10.08 4.70 -2.11
N PHE A 113 -9.06 5.53 -1.84
CA PHE A 113 -8.14 6.07 -2.85
C PHE A 113 -6.69 5.60 -2.74
N SER A 114 -6.35 4.83 -1.71
CA SER A 114 -5.00 4.27 -1.50
C SER A 114 -5.15 3.03 -0.61
N PRO A 115 -5.52 1.87 -1.19
CA PRO A 115 -5.69 0.68 -0.41
C PRO A 115 -4.38 0.34 0.29
N PRO A 116 -4.43 -0.10 1.55
CA PRO A 116 -3.24 -0.48 2.28
C PRO A 116 -2.54 -1.62 1.55
N CYS A 117 -1.21 -1.52 1.49
CA CYS A 117 -0.38 -2.57 0.93
C CYS A 117 0.26 -3.38 2.04
N SER A 118 0.45 -4.68 1.82
CA SER A 118 1.23 -5.50 2.73
C SER A 118 2.12 -6.51 2.05
N ILE A 119 3.18 -6.86 2.76
CA ILE A 119 4.14 -7.88 2.35
C ILE A 119 4.36 -8.82 3.52
N SER A 120 4.40 -10.11 3.20
CA SER A 120 4.76 -11.18 4.13
C SER A 120 6.15 -11.68 3.80
N LEU A 121 7.05 -11.69 4.79
CA LEU A 121 8.38 -12.25 4.69
C LEU A 121 8.54 -13.40 5.68
N PRO A 122 9.12 -14.55 5.28
CA PRO A 122 9.39 -15.64 6.20
C PRO A 122 10.50 -15.26 7.18
N VAL A 123 10.29 -15.53 8.47
CA VAL A 123 11.21 -15.15 9.55
C VAL A 123 11.23 -16.24 10.61
N ALA A 124 12.37 -16.48 11.25
CA ALA A 124 12.44 -17.33 12.42
C ALA A 124 12.45 -16.46 13.68
N VAL A 125 11.68 -16.87 14.68
CA VAL A 125 11.55 -16.16 15.95
C VAL A 125 12.05 -17.07 17.05
N THR A 126 12.99 -16.57 17.86
CA THR A 126 13.51 -17.27 19.02
C THR A 126 12.91 -16.65 20.29
N ARG A 127 12.13 -17.43 21.04
CA ARG A 127 11.64 -17.03 22.37
C ARG A 127 12.49 -17.71 23.45
N GLY A 128 13.33 -16.94 24.15
CA GLY A 128 14.16 -17.44 25.27
C GLY A 128 15.29 -18.39 24.86
N GLN A 129 15.63 -19.37 25.70
CA GLN A 129 16.68 -20.39 25.46
C GLN A 129 16.21 -21.58 24.58
N GLY A 130 15.08 -21.43 23.88
CA GLY A 130 14.42 -22.50 23.11
C GLY A 130 14.46 -22.32 21.59
N SER A 131 14.14 -23.42 20.89
CA SER A 131 14.19 -23.58 19.43
C SER A 131 13.53 -22.44 18.65
N ALA A 132 14.14 -22.07 17.53
CA ALA A 132 13.57 -21.09 16.60
C ALA A 132 12.27 -21.62 15.96
N GLN A 133 11.21 -20.83 16.01
CA GLN A 133 9.93 -21.12 15.36
C GLN A 133 9.82 -20.34 14.06
N LEU A 134 9.45 -21.02 12.97
CA LEU A 134 9.16 -20.36 11.69
C LEU A 134 7.85 -19.59 11.78
N CYS A 135 7.91 -18.32 11.38
CA CYS A 135 6.86 -17.32 11.44
C CYS A 135 6.87 -16.48 10.16
N GLU A 136 5.91 -15.59 10.04
CA GLU A 136 5.80 -14.59 8.99
C GLU A 136 5.83 -13.19 9.59
N LEU A 137 6.70 -12.33 9.06
CA LEU A 137 6.66 -10.90 9.30
C LEU A 137 5.75 -10.29 8.24
N VAL A 138 4.59 -9.81 8.66
CA VAL A 138 3.65 -9.08 7.83
C VAL A 138 3.81 -7.60 8.10
N VAL A 139 4.19 -6.85 7.07
CA VAL A 139 4.32 -5.41 7.14
C VAL A 139 3.25 -4.77 6.30
N TRP A 140 2.42 -3.94 6.93
CA TRP A 140 1.38 -3.16 6.32
C TRP A 140 1.82 -1.70 6.27
N VAL A 141 1.64 -1.07 5.11
CA VAL A 141 1.89 0.36 4.92
C VAL A 141 0.72 1.01 4.21
N TRP A 142 0.42 2.23 4.60
CA TRP A 142 -0.53 3.08 3.89
C TRP A 142 -0.13 4.54 4.08
N ARG A 143 -0.47 5.37 3.09
CA ARG A 143 -0.27 6.82 3.18
C ARG A 143 -1.52 7.44 3.81
N ARG A 144 -1.31 8.39 4.72
CA ARG A 144 -2.37 9.28 5.24
C ARG A 144 -2.78 10.32 4.20
#